data_AF-A0A1G3Q059-F1
#
_entry.id   AF-A0A1G3Q059-F1
#
_cell.length_a   1.000
_cell.length_b   1.000
_cell.length_c   1.000
_cell.angle_alpha   90.00
_cell.angle_beta   90.00
_cell.angle_gamma   90.00
#
_symmetry.space_group_name_H-M   'P 1'
#
loop_
_entity.id
_entity.type
_entity.pdbx_description
1 polymer ?
#
loop_
_entity_poly.entity_id
_entity_poly.type
_entity_poly.pdbx_seq_one_letter_code
_entity_poly.pdbx_strand_id
1 'polypeptide(L)'
;MEFFDNYLLYNTVYTYQIGLEYNTGMILSTNIYNRPFQPELAQKTIGTKGGTVANLIAEFAIPAGALSADTIISMHIQTNLLYNFRPGYVLPYNQVRIETTPPVQFSSNARFSLRVPFFDHKIRMIPDDGNYQHVFSGNENNLCMSAYSDAGTWEPVYSMVYDKNILPNFCYKILVADLAVPGIFGAGIIINTVDYEKKVLVKNRVFAPQSGYNAMSRVMIFFPNPSYEEVILKIYQMDGKKIYERNTGGSVSMVSWDGLADNGRMSDSGLYIAVITRGGRQDSIIREKIYLMK
;
A
#
# COMPACT_ATOMS: atom_id res chain seq x y z
N MET A 1 -20.30 3.70 -12.44
CA MET A 1 -19.58 3.03 -13.54
C MET A 1 -18.11 3.05 -13.14
N GLU A 2 -17.59 1.97 -12.56
CA GLU A 2 -16.18 1.90 -12.16
C GLU A 2 -15.36 1.64 -13.43
N PHE A 3 -14.57 2.63 -13.86
CA PHE A 3 -13.72 2.55 -15.04
C PHE A 3 -12.54 1.59 -14.77
N PHE A 4 -12.73 0.31 -15.08
CA PHE A 4 -11.65 -0.67 -15.19
C PHE A 4 -11.23 -0.84 -16.65
N ASP A 5 -10.98 0.26 -17.36
CA ASP A 5 -10.44 0.16 -18.71
C ASP A 5 -8.97 -0.26 -18.62
N ASN A 6 -8.76 -1.57 -18.78
CA ASN A 6 -7.45 -2.20 -18.58
C ASN A 6 -6.43 -1.84 -19.65
N TYR A 7 -6.83 -1.09 -20.68
CA TYR A 7 -5.95 -0.65 -21.77
C TYR A 7 -5.51 0.81 -21.60
N LEU A 8 -6.05 1.53 -20.60
CA LEU A 8 -5.76 2.94 -20.38
C LEU A 8 -4.69 3.15 -19.31
N LEU A 9 -3.76 4.03 -19.63
CA LEU A 9 -2.71 4.56 -18.78
C LEU A 9 -3.13 5.96 -18.33
N TYR A 10 -2.81 6.28 -17.08
CA TYR A 10 -3.04 7.60 -16.52
C TYR A 10 -2.32 8.67 -17.35
N ASN A 11 -2.85 9.88 -17.46
CA ASN A 11 -2.19 10.99 -18.17
C ASN A 11 -1.69 10.65 -19.60
N THR A 12 -2.37 9.74 -20.31
CA THR A 12 -1.97 9.32 -21.67
C THR A 12 -3.01 9.74 -22.70
N VAL A 13 -2.54 10.29 -23.82
CA VAL A 13 -3.35 10.58 -25.01
C VAL A 13 -3.34 9.37 -25.91
N TYR A 14 -4.53 8.94 -26.31
CA TYR A 14 -4.82 7.86 -27.21
C TYR A 14 -5.32 8.41 -28.53
N THR A 15 -4.81 7.84 -29.62
CA THR A 15 -5.37 8.00 -30.95
C THR A 15 -6.04 6.69 -31.33
N TYR A 16 -7.32 6.74 -31.69
CA TYR A 16 -8.07 5.55 -32.09
C TYR A 16 -8.98 5.86 -33.28
N GLN A 17 -9.41 4.80 -33.96
CA GLN A 17 -10.39 4.85 -35.04
C GLN A 17 -11.51 3.88 -34.70
N ILE A 18 -12.74 4.23 -35.09
CA ILE A 18 -13.90 3.38 -34.98
C ILE A 18 -14.13 2.76 -36.36
N GLY A 19 -14.04 1.43 -36.44
CA GLY A 19 -14.32 0.69 -37.65
C GLY A 19 -15.73 0.10 -37.63
N LEU A 20 -16.40 0.12 -38.79
CA LEU A 20 -17.63 -0.65 -39.02
C LEU A 20 -17.38 -1.62 -40.17
N GLU A 21 -17.49 -2.91 -39.85
CA GLU A 21 -17.26 -4.01 -40.77
C GLU A 21 -18.57 -4.47 -41.41
N TYR A 22 -18.54 -4.69 -42.72
CA TYR A 22 -19.65 -5.18 -43.53
C TYR A 22 -19.16 -6.36 -44.37
N ASN A 23 -20.09 -7.16 -44.90
CA ASN A 23 -19.77 -8.31 -45.76
C ASN A 23 -18.91 -7.96 -46.99
N THR A 24 -18.89 -6.69 -47.42
CA THR A 24 -18.15 -6.20 -48.60
C THR A 24 -16.90 -5.38 -48.26
N GLY A 25 -16.57 -5.20 -46.99
CA GLY A 25 -15.38 -4.44 -46.55
C GLY A 25 -15.57 -3.69 -45.24
N MET A 26 -14.64 -2.80 -44.91
CA MET A 26 -14.61 -2.04 -43.67
C MET A 26 -14.55 -0.53 -43.94
N ILE A 27 -15.32 0.24 -43.18
CA ILE A 27 -15.22 1.71 -43.14
C ILE A 27 -14.59 2.10 -41.81
N LEU A 28 -13.54 2.91 -41.85
CA LEU A 28 -12.88 3.45 -40.67
C LEU A 28 -13.24 4.93 -40.49
N SER A 29 -13.42 5.36 -39.25
CA SER A 29 -13.51 6.78 -38.92
C SER A 29 -12.17 7.49 -39.18
N THR A 30 -12.21 8.83 -39.22
CA THR A 30 -10.99 9.63 -39.02
C THR A 30 -10.35 9.32 -37.65
N ASN A 31 -9.09 9.70 -37.48
CA ASN A 31 -8.41 9.61 -36.19
C ASN A 31 -9.14 10.45 -35.14
N ILE A 32 -9.51 9.80 -34.05
CA ILE A 32 -10.09 10.44 -32.87
C ILE A 32 -8.98 10.53 -31.81
N TYR A 33 -8.83 11.73 -31.25
CA TYR A 33 -7.90 12.01 -30.17
C TYR A 33 -8.70 12.30 -28.91
N ASN A 34 -8.34 11.67 -27.79
CA ASN A 34 -8.89 12.01 -26.49
C ASN A 34 -8.04 13.10 -25.81
N ARG A 35 -8.57 13.67 -24.72
CA ARG A 35 -7.73 14.39 -23.74
C ARG A 35 -7.05 13.37 -22.82
N PRO A 36 -5.90 13.70 -22.21
CA PRO A 36 -5.26 12.82 -21.24
C PRO A 36 -6.23 12.40 -20.13
N PHE A 37 -6.30 11.11 -19.82
CA PHE A 37 -7.13 10.61 -18.73
C PHE A 37 -6.47 10.85 -17.37
N GLN A 38 -6.90 11.87 -16.65
CA GLN A 38 -6.34 12.28 -15.35
C GLN A 38 -7.43 12.33 -14.26
N PRO A 39 -8.00 11.18 -13.84
CA PRO A 39 -8.94 11.18 -12.72
C PRO A 39 -8.20 11.43 -11.39
N GLU A 40 -7.97 12.70 -11.04
CA GLU A 40 -7.21 13.12 -9.86
C GLU A 40 -7.89 12.76 -8.53
N LEU A 41 -9.21 12.55 -8.54
CA LEU A 41 -10.01 12.20 -7.38
C LEU A 41 -10.96 11.05 -7.70
N ALA A 42 -10.90 9.99 -6.91
CA ALA A 42 -11.96 9.00 -6.79
C ALA A 42 -12.52 9.04 -5.37
N GLN A 43 -13.84 9.18 -5.23
CA GLN A 43 -14.48 9.34 -3.94
C GLN A 43 -15.79 8.54 -3.87
N LYS A 44 -16.08 7.96 -2.71
CA LYS A 44 -17.30 7.18 -2.47
C LYS A 44 -17.65 7.17 -0.98
N THR A 45 -18.93 7.22 -0.66
CA THR A 45 -19.41 6.91 0.69
C THR A 45 -19.51 5.39 0.85
N ILE A 46 -18.80 4.84 1.84
CA ILE A 46 -18.79 3.41 2.15
C ILE A 46 -19.26 3.22 3.59
N GLY A 47 -20.26 2.36 3.77
CA GLY A 47 -20.81 2.02 5.08
C GLY A 47 -20.33 0.68 5.63
N THR A 48 -21.05 0.17 6.62
CA THR A 48 -20.72 -1.08 7.32
C THR A 48 -20.66 -2.32 6.43
N LYS A 49 -21.31 -2.29 5.25
CA LYS A 49 -21.27 -3.38 4.26
C LYS A 49 -19.94 -3.48 3.50
N GLY A 50 -19.04 -2.53 3.69
CA GLY A 50 -17.81 -2.44 2.91
C GLY A 50 -18.06 -1.96 1.48
N GLY A 51 -17.01 -1.90 0.69
CA GLY A 51 -17.05 -1.42 -0.68
C GLY A 51 -15.67 -1.07 -1.21
N THR A 52 -15.63 -0.61 -2.46
CA THR A 52 -14.39 -0.30 -3.16
C THR A 52 -14.41 1.11 -3.72
N VAL A 53 -13.27 1.80 -3.66
CA VAL A 53 -12.95 3.03 -4.40
C VAL A 53 -11.77 2.73 -5.31
N ALA A 54 -11.89 3.03 -6.60
CA ALA A 54 -10.84 2.73 -7.57
C ALA A 54 -10.70 3.83 -8.62
N ASN A 55 -9.50 3.91 -9.20
CA ASN A 55 -9.19 4.70 -10.39
C ASN A 55 -8.23 3.89 -11.31
N LEU A 56 -7.59 4.57 -12.28
CA LEU A 56 -6.69 3.91 -13.22
C LEU A 56 -5.43 3.34 -12.57
N ILE A 57 -4.93 3.94 -11.49
CA ILE A 57 -3.64 3.58 -10.87
C ILE A 57 -3.79 2.81 -9.56
N ALA A 58 -4.95 2.87 -8.92
CA ALA A 58 -5.12 2.36 -7.57
C ALA A 58 -6.54 1.88 -7.29
N GLU A 59 -6.64 0.97 -6.33
CA GLU A 59 -7.88 0.41 -5.81
C GLU A 59 -7.78 0.26 -4.29
N PHE A 60 -8.82 0.66 -3.59
CA PHE A 60 -8.94 0.55 -2.16
C PHE A 60 -10.26 -0.14 -1.79
N ALA A 61 -10.14 -1.37 -1.32
CA ALA A 61 -11.24 -2.25 -0.97
C ALA A 61 -11.37 -2.38 0.55
N ILE A 62 -12.51 -1.93 1.07
CA ILE A 62 -12.85 -1.96 2.49
C ILE A 62 -13.77 -3.16 2.73
N PRO A 63 -13.37 -4.14 3.56
CA PRO A 63 -14.21 -5.29 3.84
C PRO A 63 -15.43 -4.92 4.69
N ALA A 64 -16.46 -5.78 4.64
CA ALA A 64 -17.64 -5.63 5.50
C ALA A 64 -17.23 -5.66 6.98
N GLY A 65 -17.83 -4.79 7.79
CA GLY A 65 -17.54 -4.65 9.21
C GLY A 65 -16.30 -3.80 9.55
N ALA A 66 -15.49 -3.40 8.56
CA ALA A 66 -14.29 -2.56 8.75
C ALA A 66 -14.61 -1.14 9.24
N LEU A 67 -15.83 -0.67 8.96
CA LEU A 67 -16.36 0.64 9.30
C LEU A 67 -17.56 0.49 10.23
N SER A 68 -17.71 1.40 11.19
CA SER A 68 -18.83 1.44 12.14
C SER A 68 -20.01 2.29 11.67
N ALA A 69 -19.80 3.15 10.65
CA ALA A 69 -20.80 4.05 10.08
C ALA A 69 -20.44 4.36 8.62
N ASP A 70 -21.31 5.14 7.96
CA ASP A 70 -21.02 5.67 6.62
C ASP A 70 -19.85 6.66 6.69
N THR A 71 -18.80 6.35 5.93
CA THR A 71 -17.57 7.14 5.85
C THR A 71 -17.30 7.50 4.40
N ILE A 72 -17.00 8.77 4.15
CA ILE A 72 -16.51 9.20 2.84
C ILE A 72 -15.05 8.77 2.72
N ILE A 73 -14.76 8.00 1.67
CA ILE A 73 -13.42 7.56 1.32
C ILE A 73 -12.98 8.33 0.10
N SER A 74 -11.88 9.09 0.23
CA SER A 74 -11.32 9.90 -0.86
C SER A 74 -9.94 9.37 -1.23
N MET A 75 -9.72 9.15 -2.53
CA MET A 75 -8.46 8.73 -3.10
C MET A 75 -7.97 9.83 -4.07
N HIS A 76 -6.93 10.55 -3.65
CA HIS A 76 -6.33 11.64 -4.39
C HIS A 76 -5.05 11.14 -5.08
N ILE A 77 -4.98 11.31 -6.39
CA ILE A 77 -3.74 11.10 -7.14
C ILE A 77 -2.82 12.30 -6.86
N GLN A 78 -1.62 12.04 -6.35
CA GLN A 78 -0.63 13.06 -6.02
C GLN A 78 0.65 12.90 -6.85
N THR A 79 0.57 12.24 -8.00
CA THR A 79 1.73 11.68 -8.70
C THR A 79 2.94 12.62 -8.69
N ASN A 80 3.96 12.21 -7.94
CA ASN A 80 5.27 12.83 -7.80
C ASN A 80 5.31 14.25 -7.20
N LEU A 81 4.23 14.68 -6.54
CA LEU A 81 4.20 15.96 -5.83
C LEU A 81 5.04 15.94 -4.54
N LEU A 82 5.17 14.77 -3.89
CA LEU A 82 5.93 14.63 -2.66
C LEU A 82 7.34 14.14 -2.96
N TYR A 83 8.26 15.10 -3.00
CA TYR A 83 9.68 14.84 -3.17
C TYR A 83 10.26 14.07 -1.99
N ASN A 84 11.15 13.12 -2.30
CA ASN A 84 11.93 12.43 -1.28
C ASN A 84 13.16 13.27 -0.90
N PHE A 85 13.02 14.17 0.08
CA PHE A 85 14.12 15.03 0.54
C PHE A 85 15.24 14.26 1.26
N ARG A 86 14.99 13.00 1.64
CA ARG A 86 15.98 12.10 2.25
C ARG A 86 15.93 10.76 1.52
N PRO A 87 16.59 10.62 0.35
CA PRO A 87 16.62 9.37 -0.41
C PRO A 87 17.40 8.31 0.36
N GLY A 88 16.76 7.67 1.33
CA GLY A 88 17.35 6.60 2.13
C GLY A 88 17.28 5.26 1.40
N TYR A 89 16.10 4.90 0.88
CA TYR A 89 15.86 3.53 0.41
C TYR A 89 14.99 3.41 -0.85
N VAL A 90 14.07 4.34 -1.10
CA VAL A 90 13.10 4.22 -2.21
C VAL A 90 12.86 5.55 -2.91
N LEU A 91 12.70 5.50 -4.24
CA LEU A 91 12.14 6.56 -5.07
C LEU A 91 10.70 6.18 -5.45
N PRO A 92 9.68 6.85 -4.89
CA PRO A 92 8.29 6.50 -5.11
C PRO A 92 7.63 7.39 -6.18
N TYR A 93 6.87 6.72 -7.03
CA TYR A 93 6.06 7.26 -8.11
C TYR A 93 4.61 6.84 -7.94
N ASN A 94 3.73 7.29 -8.84
CA ASN A 94 2.30 6.94 -8.82
C ASN A 94 1.69 7.17 -7.42
N GLN A 95 2.00 8.33 -6.83
CA GLN A 95 1.66 8.66 -5.46
C GLN A 95 0.15 8.83 -5.30
N VAL A 96 -0.42 8.25 -4.25
CA VAL A 96 -1.85 8.25 -3.93
C VAL A 96 -2.04 8.55 -2.46
N ARG A 97 -2.90 9.51 -2.16
CA ARG A 97 -3.35 9.83 -0.81
C ARG A 97 -4.76 9.32 -0.57
N ILE A 98 -4.91 8.54 0.48
CA ILE A 98 -6.20 8.02 0.95
C ILE A 98 -6.60 8.82 2.19
N GLU A 99 -7.81 9.36 2.17
CA GLU A 99 -8.41 10.08 3.29
C GLU A 99 -9.79 9.53 3.63
N THR A 100 -10.20 9.74 4.86
CA THR A 100 -11.51 9.34 5.37
C THR A 100 -12.17 10.53 6.05
N THR A 101 -13.48 10.70 5.85
CA THR A 101 -14.29 11.70 6.54
C THR A 101 -15.56 11.04 7.09
N PRO A 102 -15.71 10.94 8.43
CA PRO A 102 -14.74 11.33 9.46
C PRO A 102 -13.44 10.49 9.40
N PRO A 103 -12.33 10.93 10.02
CA PRO A 103 -11.13 10.11 10.14
C PRO A 103 -11.43 8.80 10.87
N VAL A 104 -11.10 7.67 10.25
CA VAL A 104 -11.34 6.34 10.84
C VAL A 104 -10.09 5.48 10.85
N GLN A 105 -10.02 4.62 11.86
CA GLN A 105 -9.22 3.41 11.85
C GLN A 105 -10.12 2.24 11.49
N PHE A 106 -9.66 1.37 10.59
CA PHE A 106 -10.44 0.21 10.19
C PHE A 106 -10.37 -0.87 11.28
N SER A 107 -11.51 -1.42 11.68
CA SER A 107 -11.60 -2.53 12.65
C SER A 107 -11.03 -3.84 12.08
N SER A 108 -11.03 -3.97 10.74
CA SER A 108 -10.35 -5.01 9.98
C SER A 108 -9.58 -4.38 8.83
N ASN A 109 -8.40 -4.90 8.48
CA ASN A 109 -7.54 -4.29 7.48
C ASN A 109 -8.27 -4.13 6.13
N ALA A 110 -8.19 -2.94 5.54
CA ALA A 110 -8.64 -2.65 4.18
C ALA A 110 -7.53 -2.97 3.18
N ARG A 111 -7.88 -3.51 2.01
CA ARG A 111 -6.90 -3.88 0.99
C ARG A 111 -6.66 -2.71 0.05
N PHE A 112 -5.41 -2.31 -0.10
CA PHE A 112 -4.97 -1.31 -1.06
C PHE A 112 -4.12 -1.95 -2.15
N SER A 113 -4.40 -1.59 -3.40
CA SER A 113 -3.68 -2.08 -4.58
C SER A 113 -3.20 -0.90 -5.43
N LEU A 114 -1.92 -0.90 -5.80
CA LEU A 114 -1.33 0.02 -6.78
C LEU A 114 -0.99 -0.73 -8.06
N ARG A 115 -1.29 -0.13 -9.21
CA ARG A 115 -0.99 -0.68 -10.54
C ARG A 115 0.24 0.00 -11.11
N VAL A 116 1.21 -0.80 -11.54
CA VAL A 116 2.42 -0.36 -12.20
C VAL A 116 2.45 -0.95 -13.60
N PRO A 117 2.36 -0.14 -14.67
CA PRO A 117 2.38 -0.66 -16.03
C PRO A 117 3.78 -1.12 -16.44
N PHE A 118 3.82 -2.23 -17.17
CA PHE A 118 5.03 -2.85 -17.72
C PHE A 118 4.84 -3.06 -19.21
N PHE A 119 5.77 -2.52 -20.00
CA PHE A 119 5.81 -2.72 -21.45
C PHE A 119 7.14 -3.34 -21.84
N ASP A 120 7.11 -4.44 -22.61
CA ASP A 120 8.31 -5.19 -23.01
C ASP A 120 9.24 -5.49 -21.81
N HIS A 121 8.65 -5.94 -20.69
CA HIS A 121 9.33 -6.20 -19.41
C HIS A 121 10.03 -4.99 -18.75
N LYS A 122 9.70 -3.76 -19.17
CA LYS A 122 10.24 -2.53 -18.59
C LYS A 122 9.19 -1.81 -17.76
N ILE A 123 9.61 -1.37 -16.58
CA ILE A 123 8.80 -0.58 -15.65
C ILE A 123 8.49 0.78 -16.29
N ARG A 124 7.20 1.14 -16.30
CA ARG A 124 6.72 2.45 -16.72
C ARG A 124 5.99 3.11 -15.55
N MET A 125 6.69 3.92 -14.74
CA MET A 125 5.99 4.78 -13.78
C MET A 125 5.49 6.04 -14.48
N ILE A 126 4.54 6.75 -13.86
CA ILE A 126 4.13 8.08 -14.31
C ILE A 126 5.25 9.05 -13.91
N PRO A 127 5.95 9.70 -14.84
CA PRO A 127 6.90 10.76 -14.51
C PRO A 127 6.19 12.12 -14.36
N ASP A 128 6.90 13.09 -13.78
CA ASP A 128 6.40 14.45 -13.47
C ASP A 128 5.96 15.20 -14.75
N ASP A 129 6.57 14.87 -15.89
CA ASP A 129 6.30 15.45 -17.20
C ASP A 129 5.23 14.69 -18.01
N GLY A 130 4.67 13.61 -17.46
CA GLY A 130 3.70 12.74 -18.14
C GLY A 130 4.29 11.88 -19.27
N ASN A 131 5.61 11.91 -19.49
CA ASN A 131 6.27 11.18 -20.57
C ASN A 131 6.69 9.77 -20.17
N TYR A 132 5.78 8.80 -20.33
CA TYR A 132 6.06 7.38 -20.09
C TYR A 132 7.24 6.79 -20.87
N GLN A 133 7.84 7.49 -21.84
CA GLN A 133 9.06 7.03 -22.51
C GLN A 133 10.26 6.91 -21.57
N HIS A 134 10.26 7.61 -20.43
CA HIS A 134 11.24 7.38 -19.37
C HIS A 134 11.11 5.96 -18.83
N VAL A 135 12.07 5.12 -19.20
CA VAL A 135 12.25 3.79 -18.63
C VAL A 135 12.93 3.98 -17.28
N PHE A 136 12.25 3.56 -16.21
CA PHE A 136 12.85 3.61 -14.88
C PHE A 136 13.92 2.51 -14.79
N SER A 137 15.14 2.92 -14.44
CA SER A 137 16.23 2.00 -14.15
C SER A 137 15.98 1.33 -12.80
N GLY A 138 15.54 0.09 -12.83
CA GLY A 138 15.36 -0.72 -11.64
C GLY A 138 15.02 -2.17 -11.98
N ASN A 139 15.23 -3.05 -11.00
CA ASN A 139 14.84 -4.44 -11.12
C ASN A 139 13.38 -4.59 -10.68
N GLU A 140 12.57 -5.31 -11.45
CA GLU A 140 11.22 -5.73 -11.04
C GLU A 140 11.22 -6.37 -9.65
N ASN A 141 12.26 -7.13 -9.31
CA ASN A 141 12.42 -7.78 -8.00
C ASN A 141 12.55 -6.79 -6.84
N ASN A 142 12.85 -5.52 -7.12
CA ASN A 142 12.96 -4.44 -6.13
C ASN A 142 11.73 -3.53 -6.13
N LEU A 143 10.70 -3.85 -6.92
CA LEU A 143 9.45 -3.12 -6.96
C LEU A 143 8.70 -3.34 -5.64
N CYS A 144 8.28 -2.24 -5.00
CA CYS A 144 7.57 -2.27 -3.74
C CYS A 144 6.52 -1.17 -3.69
N MET A 145 5.56 -1.31 -2.78
CA MET A 145 4.81 -0.15 -2.32
C MET A 145 5.69 0.67 -1.38
N SER A 146 5.38 1.95 -1.21
CA SER A 146 6.03 2.82 -0.24
C SER A 146 4.98 3.66 0.44
N ALA A 147 5.19 4.00 1.71
CA ALA A 147 4.37 4.94 2.45
C ALA A 147 5.17 6.18 2.79
N TYR A 148 4.49 7.32 2.77
CA TYR A 148 5.05 8.57 3.22
C TYR A 148 4.89 8.67 4.74
N SER A 149 6.00 8.87 5.44
CA SER A 149 6.03 9.03 6.88
C SER A 149 5.72 10.47 7.29
N ASP A 150 5.25 10.64 8.53
CA ASP A 150 5.11 11.96 9.15
C ASP A 150 6.44 12.73 9.25
N ALA A 151 7.58 12.03 9.17
CA ALA A 151 8.91 12.63 9.15
C ALA A 151 9.30 13.17 7.77
N GLY A 152 8.39 13.15 6.80
CA GLY A 152 8.63 13.61 5.43
C GLY A 152 9.54 12.68 4.63
N THR A 153 9.55 11.39 4.97
CA THR A 153 10.40 10.39 4.31
C THR A 153 9.57 9.27 3.72
N TRP A 154 9.95 8.82 2.54
CA TRP A 154 9.37 7.64 1.94
C TRP A 154 10.03 6.38 2.46
N GLU A 155 9.22 5.44 2.92
CA GLU A 155 9.65 4.16 3.47
C GLU A 155 9.01 3.01 2.67
N PRO A 156 9.77 1.97 2.32
CA PRO A 156 9.23 0.79 1.66
C PRO A 156 8.15 0.16 2.54
N VAL A 157 6.98 -0.06 1.95
CA VAL A 157 5.89 -0.87 2.48
C VAL A 157 5.85 -2.13 1.67
N TYR A 158 5.84 -3.26 2.34
CA TYR A 158 5.76 -4.50 1.62
C TYR A 158 4.41 -4.67 0.95
N SER A 159 4.47 -5.22 -0.25
CA SER A 159 3.34 -5.46 -1.09
C SER A 159 3.47 -6.82 -1.77
N MET A 160 2.39 -7.58 -1.84
CA MET A 160 2.33 -8.69 -2.80
C MET A 160 2.36 -8.12 -4.20
N VAL A 161 3.18 -8.70 -5.07
CA VAL A 161 3.21 -8.37 -6.49
C VAL A 161 2.54 -9.50 -7.24
N TYR A 162 1.51 -9.19 -8.03
CA TYR A 162 0.95 -10.15 -8.98
C TYR A 162 0.82 -9.53 -10.36
N ASP A 163 0.87 -10.40 -11.36
CA ASP A 163 0.84 -10.01 -12.76
C ASP A 163 -0.59 -10.04 -13.27
N LYS A 164 -1.00 -8.92 -13.85
CA LYS A 164 -2.21 -8.84 -14.66
C LYS A 164 -1.82 -8.63 -16.10
N ASN A 165 -1.74 -9.73 -16.85
CA ASN A 165 -1.44 -9.69 -18.28
C ASN A 165 -2.62 -9.14 -19.07
N ILE A 166 -2.37 -8.10 -19.89
CA ILE A 166 -3.39 -7.44 -20.72
C ILE A 166 -3.15 -7.75 -22.19
N LEU A 167 -1.91 -7.62 -22.65
CA LEU A 167 -1.44 -7.99 -24.00
C LEU A 167 -0.10 -8.75 -23.87
N PRO A 168 0.39 -9.44 -24.92
CA PRO A 168 1.65 -10.18 -24.86
C PRO A 168 2.85 -9.36 -24.38
N ASN A 169 2.86 -8.06 -24.67
CA ASN A 169 3.93 -7.14 -24.27
C ASN A 169 3.48 -6.08 -23.26
N PHE A 170 2.26 -6.19 -22.71
CA PHE A 170 1.73 -5.23 -21.74
C PHE A 170 1.05 -5.94 -20.58
N CYS A 171 1.57 -5.70 -19.38
CA CYS A 171 0.96 -6.16 -18.14
C CYS A 171 0.99 -5.07 -17.07
N TYR A 172 0.16 -5.23 -16.04
CA TYR A 172 0.33 -4.50 -14.79
C TYR A 172 0.95 -5.41 -13.75
N LYS A 173 1.99 -4.91 -13.07
CA LYS A 173 2.36 -5.41 -11.75
C LYS A 173 1.47 -4.73 -10.73
N ILE A 174 0.75 -5.53 -9.95
CA ILE A 174 -0.17 -5.00 -8.94
C ILE A 174 0.42 -5.24 -7.56
N LEU A 175 0.71 -4.13 -6.88
CA LEU A 175 1.27 -4.08 -5.53
C LEU A 175 0.14 -4.01 -4.52
N VAL A 176 -0.01 -5.01 -3.65
CA VAL A 176 -1.09 -5.07 -2.65
C VAL A 176 -0.57 -4.97 -1.24
N ALA A 177 -1.16 -4.08 -0.44
CA ALA A 177 -0.93 -3.99 0.99
C ALA A 177 -2.26 -3.97 1.76
N ASP A 178 -2.25 -4.55 2.95
CA ASP A 178 -3.35 -4.46 3.90
C ASP A 178 -3.13 -3.28 4.85
N LEU A 179 -4.05 -2.33 4.83
CA LEU A 179 -3.98 -1.06 5.55
C LEU A 179 -4.94 -1.06 6.74
N ALA A 180 -4.43 -0.73 7.91
CA ALA A 180 -5.25 -0.49 9.11
C ALA A 180 -5.70 0.97 9.24
N VAL A 181 -5.05 1.90 8.53
CA VAL A 181 -5.29 3.34 8.56
C VAL A 181 -5.07 3.91 7.15
N PRO A 182 -5.81 4.95 6.74
CA PRO A 182 -5.50 5.74 5.54
C PRO A 182 -4.10 6.37 5.60
N GLY A 183 -3.57 6.77 4.46
CA GLY A 183 -2.22 7.34 4.37
C GLY A 183 -1.86 7.74 2.95
N ILE A 184 -0.59 8.09 2.76
CA ILE A 184 -0.04 8.42 1.44
C ILE A 184 0.90 7.32 1.02
N PHE A 185 0.69 6.79 -0.17
CA PHE A 185 1.38 5.63 -0.72
C PHE A 185 1.90 5.91 -2.12
N GLY A 186 2.87 5.13 -2.57
CA GLY A 186 3.39 5.19 -3.94
C GLY A 186 4.01 3.86 -4.34
N ALA A 187 4.23 3.68 -5.62
CA ALA A 187 4.98 2.56 -6.16
C ALA A 187 6.45 2.97 -6.27
N GLY A 188 7.36 2.22 -5.65
CA GLY A 188 8.76 2.59 -5.58
C GLY A 188 9.70 1.44 -5.87
N ILE A 189 10.95 1.78 -6.11
CA ILE A 189 12.04 0.83 -6.36
C ILE A 189 13.02 0.91 -5.19
N ILE A 190 13.31 -0.23 -4.56
CA ILE A 190 14.32 -0.33 -3.50
C ILE A 190 15.71 -0.15 -4.12
N ILE A 191 16.44 0.87 -3.66
CA ILE A 191 17.76 1.25 -4.18
C ILE A 191 18.89 0.56 -3.41
N ASN A 192 18.72 0.35 -2.10
CA ASN A 192 19.72 -0.27 -1.22
C ASN A 192 19.14 -1.53 -0.56
N THR A 193 19.28 -2.66 -1.26
CA THR A 193 18.71 -3.96 -0.85
C THR A 193 19.42 -4.57 0.37
N VAL A 194 20.75 -4.40 0.46
CA VAL A 194 21.58 -4.99 1.54
C VAL A 194 21.23 -4.42 2.92
N ASP A 195 21.00 -3.11 3.00
CA ASP A 195 20.58 -2.49 4.25
C ASP A 195 19.10 -2.75 4.57
N TYR A 196 18.25 -2.87 3.54
CA TYR A 196 16.82 -3.15 3.73
C TYR A 196 16.57 -4.53 4.35
N GLU A 197 17.23 -5.58 3.85
CA GLU A 197 17.07 -6.95 4.35
C GLU A 197 17.48 -7.14 5.82
N LYS A 198 18.22 -6.19 6.39
CA LYS A 198 18.72 -6.24 7.77
C LYS A 198 18.01 -5.27 8.71
N LYS A 199 17.16 -4.38 8.21
CA LYS A 199 16.63 -3.26 8.99
C LYS A 199 15.21 -3.51 9.47
N VAL A 200 15.08 -3.72 10.77
CA VAL A 200 13.79 -3.61 11.46
C VAL A 200 13.61 -2.14 11.87
N LEU A 201 12.47 -1.56 11.51
CA LEU A 201 12.10 -0.20 11.90
C LEU A 201 10.92 -0.25 12.85
N VAL A 202 11.05 0.40 14.01
CA VAL A 202 9.98 0.50 15.00
C VAL A 202 9.55 1.96 15.10
N LYS A 203 8.34 2.26 14.64
CA LYS A 203 7.68 3.57 14.87
C LYS A 203 6.86 3.53 16.14
N ASN A 204 6.93 4.62 16.90
CA ASN A 204 6.31 4.74 18.22
C ASN A 204 6.77 3.62 19.16
N ARG A 205 8.10 3.47 19.27
CA ARG A 205 8.70 2.56 20.24
C ARG A 205 8.21 2.85 21.66
N VAL A 206 7.85 4.11 21.92
CA VAL A 206 6.99 4.55 23.03
C VAL A 206 5.67 5.02 22.42
N PHE A 207 4.54 4.44 22.85
CA PHE A 207 3.22 4.78 22.30
C PHE A 207 2.18 4.89 23.41
N ALA A 208 1.17 5.72 23.19
CA ALA A 208 0.13 6.09 24.14
C ALA A 208 -1.26 6.05 23.47
N PRO A 209 -1.89 4.85 23.36
CA PRO A 209 -3.16 4.64 22.66
C PRO A 209 -4.29 5.57 23.11
N GLN A 210 -4.30 5.94 24.39
CA GLN A 210 -5.36 6.75 25.01
C GLN A 210 -5.07 8.25 25.05
N SER A 211 -3.92 8.69 24.50
CA SER A 211 -3.48 10.10 24.55
C SER A 211 -4.27 11.05 23.66
N GLY A 212 -5.09 10.54 22.74
CA GLY A 212 -5.78 11.33 21.71
C GLY A 212 -4.90 11.74 20.53
N TYR A 213 -3.58 11.54 20.60
CA TYR A 213 -2.68 11.76 19.47
C TYR A 213 -2.62 10.52 18.58
N ASN A 214 -3.24 10.59 17.39
CA ASN A 214 -3.25 9.48 16.42
C ASN A 214 -1.85 8.93 16.11
N ALA A 215 -0.86 9.81 16.02
CA ALA A 215 0.53 9.44 15.76
C ALA A 215 1.13 8.53 16.85
N MET A 216 0.65 8.59 18.09
CA MET A 216 1.11 7.75 19.21
C MET A 216 0.14 6.62 19.55
N SER A 217 -0.90 6.40 18.75
CA SER A 217 -1.98 5.47 19.11
C SER A 217 -1.54 4.00 19.18
N ARG A 218 -0.42 3.64 18.54
CA ARG A 218 0.08 2.27 18.44
C ARG A 218 1.57 2.24 18.11
N VAL A 219 2.21 1.11 18.38
CA VAL A 219 3.51 0.79 17.79
C VAL A 219 3.32 0.17 16.40
N MET A 220 4.21 0.51 15.47
CA MET A 220 4.29 -0.13 14.15
C MET A 220 5.69 -0.65 13.95
N ILE A 221 5.81 -1.94 13.64
CA ILE A 221 7.10 -2.61 13.43
C ILE A 221 7.14 -3.07 11.98
N PHE A 222 8.07 -2.47 11.23
CA PHE A 222 8.38 -2.80 9.86
C PHE A 222 9.60 -3.72 9.85
N PHE A 223 9.54 -4.76 9.05
CA PHE A 223 10.60 -5.75 8.92
C PHE A 223 10.61 -6.35 7.51
N PRO A 224 11.73 -6.87 7.03
CA PRO A 224 11.81 -7.52 5.72
C PRO A 224 11.16 -8.92 5.74
N ASN A 225 10.36 -9.23 4.73
CA ASN A 225 9.77 -10.56 4.50
C ASN A 225 9.80 -10.95 3.00
N PRO A 226 10.98 -10.99 2.37
CA PRO A 226 11.11 -11.13 0.91
C PRO A 226 10.55 -12.46 0.37
N SER A 227 10.46 -13.49 1.22
CA SER A 227 9.98 -14.83 0.86
C SER A 227 8.47 -15.01 1.03
N TYR A 228 7.71 -13.95 1.36
CA TYR A 228 6.25 -13.99 1.52
C TYR A 228 5.77 -15.00 2.56
N GLU A 229 6.56 -15.21 3.61
CA GLU A 229 6.24 -16.20 4.66
C GLU A 229 5.12 -15.69 5.59
N GLU A 230 4.34 -16.62 6.17
CA GLU A 230 3.37 -16.28 7.21
C GLU A 230 4.05 -15.60 8.40
N VAL A 231 3.38 -14.61 8.97
CA VAL A 231 3.92 -13.82 10.08
C VAL A 231 3.05 -13.94 11.31
N ILE A 232 3.69 -14.31 12.42
CA ILE A 232 3.06 -14.30 13.73
C ILE A 232 3.69 -13.18 14.57
N LEU A 233 2.88 -12.18 14.93
CA LEU A 233 3.22 -11.21 15.97
C LEU A 233 2.77 -11.77 17.32
N LYS A 234 3.69 -11.80 18.28
CA LYS A 234 3.40 -12.09 19.68
C LYS A 234 3.92 -10.96 20.55
N ILE A 235 3.12 -10.50 21.50
CA ILE A 235 3.55 -9.53 22.51
C ILE A 235 3.67 -10.23 23.86
N TYR A 236 4.80 -10.02 24.51
CA TYR A 236 5.11 -10.56 25.82
C TYR A 236 5.33 -9.44 26.83
N GLN A 237 4.87 -9.67 28.06
CA GLN A 237 5.34 -8.94 29.22
C GLN A 237 6.81 -9.29 29.51
N MET A 238 7.49 -8.45 30.30
CA MET A 238 8.90 -8.67 30.66
C MET A 238 9.14 -9.94 31.48
N ASP A 239 8.11 -10.47 32.14
CA ASP A 239 8.14 -11.76 32.84
C ASP A 239 8.01 -12.97 31.89
N GLY A 240 7.84 -12.75 30.58
CA GLY A 240 7.69 -13.78 29.56
C GLY A 240 6.24 -14.23 29.33
N LYS A 241 5.24 -13.62 29.98
CA LYS A 241 3.84 -13.94 29.73
C LYS A 241 3.36 -13.35 28.40
N LYS A 242 2.83 -14.19 27.51
CA LYS A 242 2.18 -13.76 26.26
C LYS A 242 0.85 -13.08 26.58
N ILE A 243 0.62 -11.90 26.02
CA ILE A 243 -0.62 -11.12 26.21
C ILE A 243 -1.37 -10.83 24.91
N TYR A 244 -0.69 -10.97 23.78
CA TYR A 244 -1.27 -10.74 22.46
C TYR A 244 -0.66 -11.70 21.44
N GLU A 245 -1.48 -12.23 20.54
CA GLU A 245 -1.04 -12.98 19.39
C GLU A 245 -1.89 -12.65 18.16
N ARG A 246 -1.22 -12.29 17.07
CA ARG A 246 -1.87 -12.11 15.77
C ARG A 246 -1.12 -12.90 14.72
N ASN A 247 -1.81 -13.86 14.14
CA ASN A 247 -1.36 -14.50 12.91
C ASN A 247 -1.83 -13.66 11.72
N THR A 248 -0.90 -13.37 10.83
CA THR A 248 -1.15 -12.66 9.59
C THR A 248 -0.60 -13.51 8.46
N GLY A 249 -1.42 -13.75 7.44
CA GLY A 249 -1.07 -14.64 6.34
C GLY A 249 0.23 -14.23 5.64
N GLY A 250 0.76 -15.15 4.83
CA GLY A 250 1.96 -14.90 4.02
C GLY A 250 1.78 -13.62 3.22
N SER A 251 2.73 -12.68 3.36
CA SER A 251 2.79 -11.32 2.79
C SER A 251 2.80 -10.13 3.76
N VAL A 252 2.97 -10.34 5.08
CA VAL A 252 3.05 -9.20 6.00
C VAL A 252 4.50 -8.84 6.31
N SER A 253 4.82 -7.55 6.23
CA SER A 253 6.12 -6.99 6.64
C SER A 253 5.97 -5.78 7.58
N MET A 254 4.73 -5.49 7.97
CA MET A 254 4.40 -4.50 8.99
C MET A 254 3.38 -5.12 9.93
N VAL A 255 3.69 -5.09 11.22
CA VAL A 255 2.74 -5.45 12.26
C VAL A 255 2.55 -4.27 13.18
N SER A 256 1.37 -4.13 13.75
CA SER A 256 1.07 -3.06 14.69
C SER A 256 0.39 -3.60 15.92
N TRP A 257 0.62 -2.94 17.05
CA TRP A 257 -0.06 -3.24 18.31
C TRP A 257 -0.46 -1.94 19.00
N ASP A 258 -1.74 -1.85 19.35
CA ASP A 258 -2.40 -0.68 19.96
C ASP A 258 -2.54 -0.81 21.48
N GLY A 259 -1.85 -1.76 22.10
CA GLY A 259 -1.89 -1.98 23.54
C GLY A 259 -3.00 -2.93 24.01
N LEU A 260 -3.91 -3.34 23.14
CA LEU A 260 -4.97 -4.29 23.49
C LEU A 260 -4.42 -5.72 23.60
N ALA A 261 -4.73 -6.39 24.71
CA ALA A 261 -4.46 -7.82 24.87
C ALA A 261 -5.52 -8.66 24.13
N ASP A 262 -5.28 -9.97 23.98
CA ASP A 262 -6.21 -10.91 23.32
C ASP A 262 -7.61 -10.94 23.96
N ASN A 263 -7.71 -10.54 25.24
CA ASN A 263 -8.97 -10.43 25.97
C ASN A 263 -9.72 -9.10 25.71
N GLY A 264 -9.24 -8.27 24.79
CA GLY A 264 -9.82 -6.96 24.44
C GLY A 264 -9.60 -5.86 25.49
N ARG A 265 -8.85 -6.12 26.58
CA ARG A 265 -8.52 -5.10 27.58
C ARG A 265 -7.22 -4.41 27.22
N MET A 266 -7.15 -3.11 27.49
CA MET A 266 -5.91 -2.34 27.40
C MET A 266 -4.90 -2.86 28.42
N SER A 267 -3.69 -3.15 27.95
CA SER A 267 -2.58 -3.60 28.80
C SER A 267 -2.07 -2.47 29.70
N ASP A 268 -1.43 -2.81 30.82
CA ASP A 268 -0.89 -1.81 31.73
C ASP A 268 0.33 -1.09 31.13
N SER A 269 0.61 0.12 31.61
CA SER A 269 1.83 0.84 31.22
C SER A 269 3.07 0.01 31.55
N GLY A 270 4.02 -0.08 30.62
CA GLY A 270 5.21 -0.88 30.85
C GLY A 270 6.00 -1.22 29.60
N LEU A 271 7.11 -1.91 29.82
CA LEU A 271 7.96 -2.45 28.76
C LEU A 271 7.40 -3.80 28.30
N TYR A 272 7.39 -4.01 27.00
CA TYR A 272 6.94 -5.24 26.35
C TYR A 272 7.96 -5.69 25.29
N ILE A 273 7.91 -6.97 24.97
CA ILE A 273 8.73 -7.59 23.94
C ILE A 273 7.80 -8.01 22.79
N ALA A 274 7.96 -7.36 21.64
CA ALA A 274 7.34 -7.79 20.40
C ALA A 274 8.23 -8.83 19.72
N VAL A 275 7.67 -10.00 19.47
CA VAL A 275 8.33 -11.12 18.79
C VAL A 275 7.60 -11.38 17.49
N ILE A 276 8.34 -11.30 16.39
CA ILE A 276 7.82 -11.51 15.04
C ILE A 276 8.51 -12.74 14.49
N THR A 277 7.73 -13.76 14.15
CA THR A 277 8.23 -15.01 13.56
C THR A 277 7.77 -15.11 12.11
N ARG A 278 8.68 -15.42 11.19
CA ARG A 278 8.39 -15.61 9.75
C ARG A 278 8.48 -17.09 9.39
N GLY A 279 7.45 -17.64 8.74
CA GLY A 279 7.46 -19.02 8.21
C GLY A 279 7.60 -20.12 9.26
N GLY A 280 7.36 -19.81 10.54
CA GLY A 280 7.49 -20.74 11.67
C GLY A 280 8.93 -21.19 11.98
N ARG A 281 9.95 -20.65 11.30
CA ARG A 281 11.36 -21.01 11.52
C ARG A 281 11.95 -20.17 12.66
N GLN A 282 12.73 -20.80 13.56
CA GLN A 282 13.38 -20.10 14.68
C GLN A 282 14.46 -19.11 14.23
N ASP A 283 15.10 -19.34 13.08
CA ASP A 283 16.21 -18.52 12.58
C ASP A 283 15.76 -17.18 11.99
N SER A 284 14.45 -16.96 11.84
CA SER A 284 13.87 -15.77 11.23
C SER A 284 13.16 -14.86 12.25
N ILE A 285 13.39 -15.07 13.55
CA ILE A 285 12.73 -14.34 14.65
C ILE A 285 13.32 -12.93 14.83
N ILE A 286 12.45 -11.92 14.78
CA ILE A 286 12.75 -10.54 15.14
C ILE A 286 12.22 -10.26 16.54
N ARG A 287 13.02 -9.58 17.36
CA ARG A 287 12.64 -9.19 18.73
C ARG A 287 12.87 -7.71 18.93
N GLU A 288 11.81 -6.99 19.27
CA GLU A 288 11.87 -5.56 19.52
C GLU A 288 11.27 -5.20 20.88
N LYS A 289 11.94 -4.30 21.60
CA LYS A 289 11.44 -3.75 22.86
C LYS A 289 10.61 -2.51 22.58
N ILE A 290 9.41 -2.48 23.15
CA ILE A 290 8.41 -1.41 22.97
C ILE A 290 7.83 -1.02 24.33
N TYR A 291 7.38 0.22 24.49
CA TYR A 291 6.88 0.76 25.74
C TYR A 291 5.48 1.34 25.55
N LEU A 292 4.53 0.84 26.33
CA LEU A 292 3.15 1.32 26.35
C LEU A 292 3.00 2.33 27.50
N MET A 293 2.44 3.49 27.19
CA MET A 293 1.96 4.46 28.17
C MET A 293 0.44 4.51 28.14
N LYS A 294 -0.18 4.48 29.31
CA LYS A 294 -1.60 4.65 29.50
C LYS A 294 -1.92 6.08 29.90
#